data_AF-A0A7S2M173-F1
#
_entry.id   AF-A0A7S2M173-F1
#
_cell.length_a   1.000
_cell.length_b   1.000
_cell.length_c   1.000
_cell.angle_alpha   90.00
_cell.angle_beta   90.00
_cell.angle_gamma   90.00
#
_symmetry.space_group_name_H-M   'P 1'
#
loop_
_entity.id
_entity.type
_entity.pdbx_description
1 polymer ?
#
loop_
_entity_poly.entity_id
_entity_poly.type
_entity_poly.pdbx_seq_one_letter_code
_entity_poly.pdbx_strand_id
1 'polypeptide(L)'
;CADNTFATAWNQQPLKLGADLVMLSSSKYIGGHSDMTGGALVTADRAIAERLNFLKSSVGAIASPFEAYLALRGLKTLDVRMARQSASALRIAEHLRGHARVAE
;
A
#
# COMPACT_ATOMS: atom_id res chain seq x y z
N CYS A 1 12.80 -7.26 -2.37
CA CYS A 1 11.63 -6.69 -1.64
C CYS A 1 11.29 -5.33 -2.25
N ALA A 2 10.01 -5.06 -2.54
CA ALA A 2 9.53 -3.77 -3.03
C ALA A 2 8.49 -3.17 -2.07
N ASP A 3 8.73 -1.97 -1.57
CA ASP A 3 7.70 -1.19 -0.86
C ASP A 3 6.71 -0.64 -1.89
N ASN A 4 5.49 -1.15 -1.86
CA ASN A 4 4.44 -0.80 -2.81
C ASN A 4 3.36 0.10 -2.17
N THR A 5 3.69 0.79 -1.07
CA THR A 5 2.75 1.64 -0.32
C THR A 5 2.10 2.70 -1.20
N PHE A 6 2.86 3.40 -2.05
CA PHE A 6 2.34 4.49 -2.89
C PHE A 6 1.53 4.00 -4.08
N ALA A 7 2.05 3.01 -4.81
CA ALA A 7 1.40 2.53 -6.02
C ALA A 7 0.18 1.65 -5.69
N THR A 8 0.24 0.92 -4.57
CA THR A 8 -0.67 -0.17 -4.22
C THR A 8 -0.73 -1.26 -5.30
N ALA A 9 -1.50 -2.33 -5.07
CA ALA A 9 -1.74 -3.35 -6.10
C ALA A 9 -2.58 -2.83 -7.29
N TRP A 10 -3.16 -1.62 -7.17
CA TRP A 10 -3.91 -0.96 -8.23
C TRP A 10 -3.00 -0.51 -9.39
N ASN A 11 -1.94 0.26 -9.10
CA ASN A 11 -1.05 0.80 -10.13
C ASN A 11 0.17 -0.09 -10.42
N GLN A 12 0.56 -0.97 -9.51
CA GLN A 12 1.75 -1.80 -9.67
C GLN A 12 1.62 -3.14 -8.95
N GLN A 13 2.05 -4.21 -9.62
CA GLN A 13 2.07 -5.56 -9.04
C GLN A 13 3.49 -6.11 -9.02
N PRO A 14 4.34 -5.73 -8.03
CA PRO A 14 5.77 -6.03 -8.05
C PRO A 14 6.10 -7.53 -8.12
N LEU A 15 5.26 -8.40 -7.55
CA LEU A 15 5.44 -9.86 -7.65
C LEU A 15 5.44 -10.34 -9.12
N LYS A 16 4.62 -9.71 -9.98
CA LYS A 16 4.62 -10.00 -11.43
C LYS A 16 5.81 -9.39 -12.16
N LEU A 17 6.53 -8.47 -11.52
CA LEU A 17 7.73 -7.81 -12.04
C LEU A 17 9.02 -8.43 -11.50
N GLY A 18 8.92 -9.57 -10.80
CA GLY A 18 10.08 -10.32 -10.30
C GLY A 18 10.51 -9.99 -8.87
N ALA A 19 9.74 -9.19 -8.11
CA ALA A 19 10.02 -9.02 -6.69
C ALA A 19 9.59 -10.27 -5.89
N ASP A 20 10.43 -10.73 -4.96
CA ASP A 20 10.10 -11.89 -4.10
C ASP A 20 9.12 -11.52 -2.97
N LEU A 21 9.08 -10.25 -2.60
CA LEU A 21 8.34 -9.74 -1.44
C LEU A 21 7.83 -8.33 -1.73
N VAL A 22 6.57 -8.09 -1.39
CA VAL A 22 5.92 -6.78 -1.40
C VAL A 22 5.66 -6.34 0.04
N MET A 23 6.07 -5.13 0.37
CA MET A 23 5.73 -4.46 1.61
C MET A 23 4.65 -3.38 1.37
N LEU A 24 3.72 -3.25 2.31
CA LEU A 24 2.69 -2.22 2.31
C LEU A 24 2.58 -1.61 3.70
N SER A 25 2.58 -0.28 3.81
CA SER A 25 1.96 0.40 4.95
C SER A 25 0.45 0.45 4.70
N SER A 26 -0.31 -0.32 5.48
CA SER A 26 -1.77 -0.32 5.36
C SER A 26 -2.40 0.95 5.94
N SER A 27 -1.66 1.71 6.76
CA SER A 27 -2.06 3.04 7.25
C SER A 27 -2.30 4.07 6.15
N LYS A 28 -1.77 3.84 4.93
CA LYS A 28 -1.87 4.77 3.81
C LYS A 28 -3.06 4.44 2.92
N TYR A 29 -2.83 4.04 1.68
CA TYR A 29 -3.89 3.90 0.68
C TYR A 29 -4.82 2.70 0.92
N ILE A 30 -4.33 1.63 1.57
CA ILE A 30 -5.15 0.45 1.89
C ILE A 30 -6.27 0.83 2.87
N GLY A 31 -5.90 1.33 4.06
CA GLY A 31 -6.85 1.88 5.02
C GLY A 31 -7.61 3.06 4.43
N GLY A 32 -6.89 4.04 3.87
CA GLY A 32 -7.44 5.10 3.02
C GLY A 32 -8.30 6.15 3.73
N HIS A 33 -8.50 6.01 5.04
CA HIS A 33 -9.39 6.85 5.86
C HIS A 33 -8.66 7.53 7.05
N SER A 34 -7.33 7.39 7.13
CA SER A 34 -6.49 8.02 8.16
C SER A 34 -6.89 7.69 9.61
N ASP A 35 -7.45 6.49 9.82
CA ASP A 35 -8.07 6.04 11.07
C ASP A 35 -7.47 4.72 11.60
N MET A 36 -6.41 4.22 10.98
CA MET A 36 -5.80 2.93 11.27
C MET A 36 -4.28 2.97 11.06
N THR A 37 -3.51 2.19 11.82
CA THR A 37 -2.07 1.98 11.62
C THR A 37 -1.74 0.50 11.46
N GLY A 38 -1.01 0.16 10.39
CA GLY A 38 -0.59 -1.22 10.17
C GLY A 38 0.31 -1.39 8.95
N GLY A 39 0.67 -2.65 8.72
CA GLY A 39 1.43 -3.07 7.55
C GLY A 39 1.06 -4.47 7.09
N ALA A 40 1.49 -4.81 5.87
CA ALA A 40 1.35 -6.13 5.29
C ALA A 40 2.60 -6.51 4.50
N LEU A 41 2.93 -7.80 4.52
CA LEU A 41 3.95 -8.42 3.69
C LEU A 41 3.28 -9.49 2.82
N VAL A 42 3.56 -9.46 1.52
CA VAL A 42 2.96 -10.38 0.54
C VAL A 42 4.06 -11.02 -0.30
N THR A 43 4.06 -12.34 -0.39
CA THR A 43 5.01 -13.12 -1.19
C THR A 43 4.29 -14.30 -1.85
N ALA A 44 4.80 -14.76 -2.99
CA ALA A 44 4.38 -16.00 -3.64
C ALA A 44 5.29 -17.20 -3.25
N ASP A 45 6.43 -16.94 -2.60
CA ASP A 45 7.37 -17.96 -2.15
C ASP A 45 6.95 -18.52 -0.79
N ARG A 46 6.69 -19.84 -0.76
CA ARG A 46 6.27 -20.55 0.44
C ARG A 46 7.33 -20.54 1.55
N ALA A 47 8.61 -20.68 1.21
CA ALA A 47 9.69 -20.67 2.20
C ALA A 47 9.81 -19.28 2.86
N ILE A 48 9.63 -18.21 2.08
CA ILE A 48 9.56 -16.85 2.62
C ILE A 48 8.33 -16.71 3.52
N ALA A 49 7.16 -17.17 3.07
CA ALA A 49 5.92 -17.09 3.86
C ALA A 49 6.01 -17.83 5.21
N GLU A 50 6.63 -19.01 5.25
CA GLU A 50 6.85 -19.78 6.48
C GLU A 50 7.76 -19.03 7.45
N ARG A 51 8.86 -18.45 6.97
CA ARG A 51 9.76 -17.61 7.79
C ARG A 51 9.05 -16.36 8.33
N LEU A 52 8.24 -15.70 7.50
CA LEU A 52 7.45 -14.54 7.92
C LEU A 52 6.42 -14.90 8.99
N ASN A 53 5.75 -16.05 8.85
CA ASN A 53 4.79 -16.52 9.85
C ASN A 53 5.47 -16.86 11.18
N PHE A 54 6.65 -17.49 11.16
CA PHE A 54 7.45 -17.71 12.36
C PHE A 54 7.79 -16.38 13.05
N LEU A 55 8.35 -15.41 12.31
CA LEU A 55 8.67 -14.08 12.85
C LEU A 55 7.44 -13.36 13.40
N LYS A 56 6.30 -13.40 12.68
CA LYS A 56 5.03 -12.79 13.11
C LYS A 56 4.60 -13.32 14.48
N SER A 57 4.66 -14.64 14.67
CA SER A 57 4.26 -15.28 15.93
C SER A 57 5.27 -15.08 17.05
N SER A 58 6.58 -15.09 16.76
CA SER A 58 7.64 -14.98 17.77
C SER A 58 7.88 -13.54 18.23
N VAL A 59 7.80 -12.56 17.32
CA VAL A 59 7.99 -11.13 17.64
C VAL A 59 6.70 -10.50 18.16
N GLY A 60 5.53 -11.01 17.73
CA GLY A 60 4.23 -10.53 18.20
C GLY A 60 3.80 -9.17 17.62
N ALA A 61 4.52 -8.62 16.64
CA ALA A 61 4.15 -7.40 15.91
C ALA A 61 2.98 -7.67 14.94
N ILE A 62 1.82 -8.01 15.49
CA ILE A 62 0.59 -8.36 14.75
C ILE A 62 -0.42 -7.22 14.76
N ALA A 63 -1.29 -7.18 13.76
CA ALA A 63 -2.40 -6.23 13.72
C ALA A 63 -3.48 -6.59 14.76
N SER A 64 -4.06 -5.58 15.40
CA SER A 64 -5.31 -5.73 16.15
C SER A 64 -6.44 -6.20 15.21
N PRO A 65 -7.38 -7.06 15.67
CA PRO A 65 -8.52 -7.47 14.85
C PRO A 65 -9.35 -6.30 14.32
N PHE A 66 -9.46 -5.21 15.10
CA PHE A 66 -10.19 -4.01 14.69
C PHE A 66 -9.46 -3.25 13.57
N GLU A 67 -8.13 -3.11 13.67
CA GLU A 67 -7.29 -2.51 12.62
C GLU A 67 -7.36 -3.34 11.33
N ALA A 68 -7.35 -4.68 11.45
CA ALA A 68 -7.53 -5.58 10.31
C ALA A 68 -8.90 -5.40 9.64
N TYR A 69 -9.97 -5.22 10.42
CA TYR A 69 -11.30 -4.90 9.91
C TYR A 69 -11.33 -3.55 9.17
N LEU A 70 -10.72 -2.50 9.73
CA LEU A 70 -10.65 -1.18 9.08
C LEU A 70 -9.87 -1.25 7.76
N ALA A 71 -8.77 -1.99 7.71
CA ALA A 71 -8.03 -2.22 6.47
C ALA A 71 -8.90 -2.92 5.41
N LEU A 72 -9.66 -3.96 5.78
CA LEU A 72 -10.58 -4.64 4.86
C LEU A 72 -11.73 -3.73 4.40
N ARG A 73 -12.26 -2.89 5.29
CA ARG A 73 -13.26 -1.86 4.94
C ARG A 73 -12.69 -0.87 3.92
N GLY A 74 -11.48 -0.39 4.15
CA GLY A 74 -10.77 0.52 3.24
C GLY A 74 -10.52 -0.10 1.87
N LEU A 75 -10.12 -1.37 1.83
CA LEU A 75 -9.80 -2.08 0.59
C LEU A 75 -10.98 -2.14 -0.39
N LYS A 76 -12.23 -2.22 0.10
CA LYS A 76 -13.45 -2.28 -0.72
C LYS A 76 -13.68 -1.05 -1.60
N THR A 77 -13.03 0.07 -1.30
CA THR A 77 -13.14 1.31 -2.08
C THR A 77 -11.79 1.73 -2.67
N LEU A 78 -10.79 0.86 -2.64
CA LEU A 78 -9.44 1.18 -3.07
C LEU A 78 -9.40 1.62 -4.54
N ASP A 79 -10.06 0.88 -5.42
CA ASP A 79 -10.12 1.15 -6.86
C ASP A 79 -10.67 2.55 -7.18
N VAL A 80 -11.85 2.88 -6.66
CA VAL A 80 -12.50 4.17 -6.91
C VAL A 80 -11.72 5.33 -6.29
N ARG A 81 -11.10 5.12 -5.12
CA ARG A 81 -10.24 6.12 -4.48
C ARG A 81 -8.96 6.33 -5.27
N MET A 82 -8.26 5.28 -5.66
CA MET A 82 -7.02 5.37 -6.42
C MET A 82 -7.26 6.03 -7.79
N ALA A 83 -8.31 5.64 -8.50
CA ALA A 83 -8.68 6.28 -9.78
C ALA A 83 -8.91 7.78 -9.61
N ARG A 84 -9.67 8.20 -8.59
CA ARG A 84 -9.91 9.62 -8.30
C ARG A 84 -8.64 10.35 -7.87
N GLN A 85 -7.83 9.74 -7.00
CA GLN A 85 -6.59 10.34 -6.50
C GLN A 85 -5.58 10.54 -7.62
N SER A 86 -5.38 9.54 -8.49
CA SER A 86 -4.51 9.65 -9.67
C SER A 86 -5.00 10.75 -10.63
N ALA A 87 -6.30 10.80 -10.93
CA ALA A 87 -6.85 11.83 -11.82
C ALA A 87 -6.72 13.24 -11.22
N SER A 88 -6.97 13.41 -9.92
CA SER A 88 -6.80 14.70 -9.24
C SER A 88 -5.32 15.11 -9.17
N ALA A 89 -4.43 14.17 -8.84
CA ALA A 89 -3.00 14.43 -8.78
C ALA A 89 -2.42 14.82 -10.14
N LEU A 90 -2.88 14.20 -11.23
CA LEU A 90 -2.45 14.58 -12.58
C LEU A 90 -2.82 16.04 -12.90
N ARG A 91 -4.05 16.47 -12.61
CA ARG A 91 -4.47 17.88 -12.81
C ARG A 91 -3.60 18.85 -12.01
N ILE A 92 -3.28 18.48 -10.77
CA ILE A 92 -2.40 19.29 -9.91
C ILE A 92 -0.99 19.35 -10.52
N ALA A 93 -0.44 18.21 -10.95
CA ALA A 93 0.88 18.15 -11.56
C ALA A 93 0.95 18.97 -12.86
N GLU A 94 -0.06 18.89 -13.72
CA GLU A 94 -0.16 19.68 -14.95
C GLU A 94 -0.25 21.18 -14.64
N HIS A 95 -1.05 21.57 -13.65
CA HIS A 95 -1.14 22.96 -13.22
C HIS A 95 0.20 23.48 -12.68
N LEU A 96 0.87 22.69 -11.83
CA LEU A 96 2.14 23.09 -11.21
C LEU A 96 3.31 23.11 -12.20
N ARG A 97 3.30 22.25 -13.23
CA ARG A 97 4.36 22.19 -14.25
C ARG A 97 4.58 23.53 -14.97
N GLY A 98 3.53 24.32 -15.17
CA GLY A 98 3.60 25.64 -15.80
C GLY A 98 3.69 26.83 -14.83
N HIS A 99 3.76 26.56 -13.52
CA HIS A 99 3.61 27.62 -12.52
C HIS A 99 4.96 28.31 -12.25
N ALA A 100 5.07 29.62 -12.51
CA ALA A 100 6.32 30.40 -12.44
C ALA A 100 7.10 30.35 -11.10
N ARG A 101 6.45 29.93 -10.01
CA ARG A 101 7.06 29.72 -8.67
C ARG A 101 7.49 28.27 -8.39
N VAL A 102 7.36 27.36 -9.34
CA VAL A 102 7.73 25.95 -9.22
C VAL A 102 8.92 25.71 -10.14
N ALA A 103 10.01 25.18 -9.57
CA ALA A 103 11.20 24.81 -10.34
C ALA A 103 10.93 23.54 -11.16
N GLU A 104 11.65 23.39 -12.26
CA GLU A 104 11.66 22.17 -13.09
C GLU A 104 12.30 20.99 -12.34
#